data_AF-A0A6C0F733-F1
#
_entry.id   AF-A0A6C0F733-F1
#
_cell.length_a   1.000
_cell.length_b   1.000
_cell.length_c   1.000
_cell.angle_alpha   90.00
_cell.angle_beta   90.00
_cell.angle_gamma   90.00
#
_symmetry.space_group_name_H-M   'P 1'
#
loop_
_entity.id
_entity.type
_entity.pdbx_description
1 polymer ?
#
loop_
_entity_poly.entity_id
_entity_poly.type
_entity_poly.pdbx_seq_one_letter_code
_entity_poly.pdbx_strand_id
1 'polypeptide(L)'
;MSYNIEEIEKKLNKCQNELHNQEDKLKEIILNSLEKDETNQNIDLINDIMTEDEKQYYKVNQAYKKYISQYSKEYIEMSEYYYGPELPYDVYCREFKKYDDKGTYLDSGKDIKELYALFIFFAMYDYSLSESLVEK
;
A
#
# COMPACT_ATOMS: atom_id res chain seq x y z
N MET A 1 -49.54 -6.41 -28.03
CA MET A 1 -48.49 -7.25 -27.40
C MET A 1 -48.16 -6.62 -26.07
N SER A 2 -48.70 -7.14 -24.97
CA SER A 2 -48.33 -6.68 -23.62
C SER A 2 -47.00 -7.35 -23.29
N TYR A 3 -45.90 -6.61 -23.44
CA TYR A 3 -44.60 -7.10 -22.98
C TYR A 3 -44.68 -7.35 -21.47
N ASN A 4 -44.32 -8.55 -21.05
CA ASN A 4 -44.36 -8.93 -19.64
C ASN A 4 -43.10 -8.37 -18.96
N ILE A 5 -43.18 -7.10 -18.55
CA ILE A 5 -42.05 -6.33 -18.02
C ILE A 5 -41.39 -7.04 -16.84
N GLU A 6 -42.18 -7.68 -15.97
CA GLU A 6 -41.70 -8.46 -14.82
C GLU A 6 -40.85 -9.67 -15.23
N GLU A 7 -41.18 -10.31 -16.36
CA GLU A 7 -40.45 -11.47 -16.86
C GLU A 7 -39.10 -11.05 -17.48
N ILE A 8 -39.07 -9.87 -18.10
CA ILE A 8 -37.83 -9.26 -18.60
C ILE A 8 -36.93 -8.87 -17.44
N GLU A 9 -37.49 -8.22 -16.41
CA GLU A 9 -36.73 -7.79 -15.23
C GLU A 9 -36.10 -8.98 -14.50
N LYS A 10 -36.84 -10.09 -14.35
CA LYS A 10 -36.29 -11.35 -13.80
C LYS A 10 -35.15 -11.92 -14.64
N LYS A 11 -35.28 -11.90 -15.98
CA LYS A 11 -34.22 -12.38 -16.88
C LYS A 11 -33.00 -11.46 -16.83
N LEU A 12 -33.20 -10.15 -16.77
CA LEU A 12 -32.13 -9.16 -16.66
C LEU A 12 -31.32 -9.36 -15.37
N ASN A 13 -32.02 -9.45 -14.22
CA ASN A 13 -31.38 -9.67 -12.93
C ASN A 13 -30.63 -11.02 -12.88
N LYS A 14 -31.19 -12.07 -13.51
CA LYS A 14 -30.52 -13.35 -13.65
C LYS A 14 -29.24 -13.23 -14.48
N CYS A 15 -29.30 -12.59 -15.65
CA CYS A 15 -28.11 -12.36 -16.49
C CYS A 15 -27.06 -11.51 -15.77
N GLN A 16 -27.48 -10.49 -15.01
CA GLN A 16 -26.57 -9.65 -14.24
C GLN A 16 -25.85 -10.44 -13.13
N ASN A 17 -26.59 -11.28 -12.39
CA ASN A 17 -25.99 -12.15 -11.39
C ASN A 17 -25.07 -13.22 -12.00
N GLU A 18 -25.44 -13.78 -13.15
CA GLU A 18 -24.59 -14.72 -13.89
C GLU A 18 -23.31 -14.05 -14.39
N LEU A 19 -23.40 -12.82 -14.91
CA LEU A 19 -22.25 -12.03 -15.32
C LEU A 19 -21.30 -11.80 -14.14
N HIS A 20 -21.83 -11.34 -13.00
CA HIS A 20 -21.03 -11.09 -11.80
C HIS A 20 -20.32 -12.35 -11.31
N ASN A 21 -21.03 -13.49 -11.27
CA ASN A 21 -20.44 -14.78 -10.92
C ASN A 21 -19.35 -15.23 -11.90
N GLN A 22 -19.46 -14.89 -13.19
CA GLN A 22 -18.42 -15.22 -14.16
C GLN A 22 -17.21 -14.30 -14.05
N GLU A 23 -17.40 -13.02 -13.76
CA GLU A 23 -16.32 -12.09 -13.46
C GLU A 23 -15.49 -12.58 -12.28
N ASP A 24 -16.14 -12.96 -11.16
CA ASP A 24 -15.41 -13.46 -9.98
C ASP A 24 -14.62 -14.74 -10.27
N LYS A 25 -15.21 -15.67 -11.03
CA LYS A 25 -14.49 -16.88 -11.49
C LYS A 25 -13.30 -16.54 -12.38
N LEU A 26 -13.43 -15.56 -13.25
CA LEU A 26 -12.34 -15.11 -14.11
C LEU A 26 -11.19 -14.55 -13.27
N LYS A 27 -11.49 -13.73 -12.24
CA LYS A 27 -10.48 -13.21 -11.31
C LYS A 27 -9.73 -14.33 -10.60
N GLU A 28 -10.46 -15.32 -10.10
CA GLU A 28 -9.86 -16.47 -9.41
C GLU A 28 -8.96 -17.31 -10.32
N ILE A 29 -9.41 -17.58 -11.55
CA ILE A 29 -8.61 -18.31 -12.56
C ILE A 29 -7.33 -17.55 -12.87
N ILE A 30 -7.42 -16.23 -13.06
CA ILE A 30 -6.26 -15.40 -13.36
C ILE A 30 -5.29 -15.41 -12.18
N LEU A 31 -5.75 -15.17 -10.95
CA LEU A 31 -4.92 -15.24 -9.73
C LEU A 31 -4.18 -16.58 -9.60
N ASN A 32 -4.90 -17.70 -9.79
CA ASN A 32 -4.31 -19.05 -9.74
C ASN A 32 -3.31 -19.31 -10.87
N SER A 33 -3.47 -18.65 -12.02
CA SER A 33 -2.55 -18.76 -13.14
C SER A 33 -1.24 -18.01 -12.88
N LEU A 34 -1.29 -16.93 -12.09
CA LEU A 34 -0.12 -16.11 -11.74
C LEU A 34 0.86 -16.80 -10.82
N GLU A 35 0.36 -17.60 -9.86
CA GLU A 35 1.24 -18.40 -9.00
C GLU A 35 2.14 -19.36 -9.80
N LYS A 36 1.74 -19.68 -11.04
CA LYS A 36 2.43 -20.63 -11.92
C LYS A 36 3.13 -19.97 -13.11
N ASP A 37 2.92 -18.68 -13.35
CA ASP A 37 3.43 -18.01 -14.54
C ASP A 37 4.82 -17.39 -14.26
N GLU A 38 5.87 -18.12 -14.62
CA GLU A 38 7.26 -17.67 -14.53
C GLU A 38 7.63 -16.62 -15.60
N THR A 39 6.78 -16.43 -16.62
CA THR A 39 7.11 -15.65 -17.82
C THR A 39 6.58 -14.21 -17.83
N ASN A 40 5.81 -13.80 -16.81
CA ASN A 40 5.25 -12.44 -16.69
C ASN A 40 4.37 -12.01 -17.88
N GLN A 41 3.88 -12.96 -18.69
CA GLN A 41 3.12 -12.65 -19.91
C GLN A 41 1.70 -12.16 -19.63
N ASN A 42 1.13 -12.55 -18.49
CA ASN A 42 -0.22 -12.16 -18.11
C ASN A 42 -0.29 -10.84 -17.32
N ILE A 43 0.81 -10.10 -17.13
CA ILE A 43 0.83 -8.86 -16.33
C ILE A 43 -0.22 -7.84 -16.80
N ASP A 44 -0.44 -7.73 -18.11
CA ASP A 44 -1.41 -6.78 -18.65
C ASP A 44 -2.85 -7.14 -18.28
N LEU A 45 -3.19 -8.44 -18.26
CA LEU A 45 -4.50 -8.93 -17.80
C LEU A 45 -4.70 -8.73 -16.30
N ILE A 46 -3.63 -8.80 -15.51
CA ILE A 46 -3.66 -8.49 -14.07
C ILE A 46 -3.98 -7.02 -13.86
N ASN A 47 -3.33 -6.14 -14.63
CA ASN A 47 -3.51 -4.70 -14.51
C ASN A 47 -4.95 -4.27 -14.84
N ASP A 48 -5.68 -5.02 -15.66
CA ASP A 48 -7.08 -4.69 -15.96
C ASP A 48 -8.06 -5.12 -14.85
N ILE A 49 -7.64 -6.04 -13.98
CA ILE A 49 -8.53 -6.69 -12.99
C ILE A 49 -8.25 -6.23 -11.56
N MET A 50 -6.98 -5.99 -11.23
CA MET A 50 -6.55 -5.58 -9.90
C MET A 50 -6.83 -4.10 -9.65
N THR A 51 -7.15 -3.78 -8.40
CA THR A 51 -7.15 -2.39 -7.93
C THR A 51 -5.73 -1.82 -7.93
N GLU A 52 -5.59 -0.50 -8.01
CA GLU A 52 -4.25 0.13 -8.04
C GLU A 52 -3.37 -0.22 -6.83
N ASP A 53 -3.97 -0.38 -5.65
CA ASP A 53 -3.26 -0.81 -4.44
C ASP A 53 -2.71 -2.23 -4.58
N GLU A 54 -3.50 -3.16 -5.13
CA GLU A 54 -3.08 -4.54 -5.35
C GLU A 54 -1.95 -4.63 -6.38
N LYS A 55 -2.02 -3.81 -7.44
CA LYS A 55 -0.93 -3.71 -8.43
C LYS A 55 0.37 -3.21 -7.81
N GLN A 56 0.29 -2.18 -6.98
CA GLN A 56 1.48 -1.65 -6.31
C GLN A 56 2.07 -2.68 -5.36
N TYR A 57 1.24 -3.35 -4.55
CA TYR A 57 1.69 -4.44 -3.69
C TYR A 57 2.36 -5.55 -4.49
N TYR A 58 1.72 -6.01 -5.57
CA TYR A 58 2.25 -7.06 -6.45
C TYR A 58 3.62 -6.67 -7.00
N LYS A 59 3.77 -5.45 -7.51
CA LYS A 59 5.03 -4.93 -8.05
C LYS A 59 6.15 -4.91 -7.00
N VAL A 60 5.85 -4.43 -5.79
CA VAL A 60 6.83 -4.38 -4.69
C VAL A 60 7.19 -5.78 -4.22
N ASN A 61 6.21 -6.69 -4.11
CA ASN A 61 6.44 -8.07 -3.72
C ASN A 61 7.33 -8.80 -4.75
N GLN A 62 7.11 -8.61 -6.05
CA GLN A 62 7.97 -9.15 -7.10
C GLN A 62 9.41 -8.60 -7.03
N ALA A 63 9.55 -7.29 -6.78
CA ALA A 63 10.88 -6.68 -6.59
C ALA A 63 11.59 -7.24 -5.35
N TYR A 64 10.87 -7.43 -4.25
CA TYR A 64 11.36 -8.06 -3.03
C TYR A 64 11.82 -9.50 -3.28
N LYS A 65 10.98 -10.33 -3.91
CA LYS A 65 11.31 -11.71 -4.31
C LYS A 65 12.58 -11.78 -5.16
N LYS A 66 12.69 -10.88 -6.14
CA LYS A 66 13.89 -10.78 -6.99
C LYS A 66 15.12 -10.37 -6.17
N TYR A 67 15.00 -9.42 -5.25
CA TYR A 67 16.09 -8.99 -4.38
C TYR A 67 16.60 -10.12 -3.49
N ILE A 68 15.69 -10.81 -2.78
CA ILE A 68 16.08 -11.92 -1.90
C ILE A 68 16.67 -13.10 -2.68
N SER A 69 16.23 -13.35 -3.92
CA SER A 69 16.76 -14.45 -4.74
C SER A 69 18.26 -14.33 -5.09
N GLN A 70 18.85 -13.13 -4.92
CA GLN A 70 20.27 -12.88 -5.21
C GLN A 70 21.21 -13.33 -4.09
N TYR A 71 20.69 -13.59 -2.89
CA TYR A 71 21.49 -13.92 -1.71
C TYR A 71 21.22 -15.37 -1.29
N SER A 72 22.17 -15.95 -0.54
CA SER A 72 21.95 -17.28 0.04
C SER A 72 20.95 -17.21 1.19
N LYS A 73 20.23 -18.31 1.41
CA LYS A 73 19.17 -18.38 2.42
C LYS A 73 19.70 -18.06 3.82
N GLU A 74 20.87 -18.59 4.15
CA GLU A 74 21.53 -18.43 5.45
C GLU A 74 21.93 -16.96 5.71
N TYR A 75 22.27 -16.22 4.66
CA TYR A 75 22.63 -14.80 4.78
C TYR A 75 21.39 -13.93 4.99
N ILE A 76 20.31 -14.26 4.29
CA ILE A 76 19.05 -13.51 4.34
C ILE A 76 18.34 -13.72 5.68
N GLU A 77 18.36 -14.94 6.23
CA GLU A 77 17.75 -15.25 7.53
C GLU A 77 18.39 -14.46 8.69
N MET A 78 19.64 -14.01 8.51
CA MET A 78 20.35 -13.14 9.46
C MET A 78 20.03 -11.65 9.29
N SER A 79 19.30 -11.27 8.24
CA SER A 79 18.95 -9.87 7.95
C SER A 79 17.66 -9.45 8.64
N GLU A 80 17.67 -8.27 9.26
CA GLU A 80 16.46 -7.64 9.84
C GLU A 80 15.40 -7.28 8.78
N TYR A 81 15.80 -7.24 7.51
CA TYR A 81 14.95 -6.85 6.38
C TYR A 81 14.32 -8.05 5.65
N TYR A 82 14.54 -9.27 6.14
CA TYR A 82 13.88 -10.46 5.60
C TYR A 82 12.55 -10.73 6.32
N TYR A 83 11.48 -10.69 5.55
CA TYR A 83 10.12 -10.89 6.05
C TYR A 83 9.53 -12.25 5.66
N GLY A 84 10.35 -13.14 5.09
CA GLY A 84 9.91 -14.43 4.55
C GLY A 84 9.96 -14.48 3.01
N PRO A 85 9.46 -15.57 2.41
CA PRO A 85 9.51 -15.77 0.95
C PRO A 85 8.64 -14.79 0.16
N GLU A 86 7.60 -14.23 0.79
CA GLU A 86 6.77 -13.17 0.24
C GLU A 86 6.71 -12.01 1.22
N LEU A 87 6.58 -10.78 0.72
CA LEU A 87 6.44 -9.59 1.54
C LEU A 87 5.05 -9.56 2.18
N PRO A 88 4.91 -9.63 3.51
CA PRO A 88 3.60 -9.56 4.16
C PRO A 88 2.89 -8.22 3.87
N TYR A 89 1.57 -8.26 3.69
CA TYR A 89 0.79 -7.06 3.30
C TYR A 89 0.83 -5.94 4.37
N ASP A 90 0.89 -6.31 5.65
CA ASP A 90 1.04 -5.39 6.77
C ASP A 90 2.38 -4.65 6.75
N VAL A 91 3.47 -5.36 6.41
CA VAL A 91 4.80 -4.76 6.22
C VAL A 91 4.80 -3.87 4.99
N TYR A 92 4.19 -4.30 3.88
CA TYR A 92 3.99 -3.45 2.71
C TYR A 92 3.27 -2.15 3.07
N CYS A 93 2.20 -2.25 3.85
CA CYS A 93 1.43 -1.11 4.29
C CYS A 93 2.23 -0.16 5.19
N ARG A 94 3.17 -0.68 5.97
CA ARG A 94 4.00 0.12 6.88
C ARG A 94 5.15 0.83 6.15
N GLU A 95 5.85 0.11 5.27
CA GLU A 95 7.12 0.56 4.69
C GLU A 95 6.93 1.27 3.34
N PHE A 96 5.95 0.84 2.53
CA PHE A 96 5.81 1.25 1.13
C PHE A 96 4.51 1.97 0.85
N LYS A 97 3.39 1.53 1.44
CA LYS A 97 2.13 2.26 1.39
C LYS A 97 2.20 3.39 2.41
N LYS A 98 2.90 4.47 2.05
CA LYS A 98 2.76 5.72 2.80
C LYS A 98 1.27 6.08 2.74
N TYR A 99 0.56 5.90 3.86
CA TYR A 99 -0.70 6.59 4.08
C TYR A 99 -0.45 8.05 3.71
N ASP A 100 -1.23 8.56 2.77
CA ASP A 100 -1.13 9.89 2.19
C ASP A 100 -1.49 11.00 3.21
N ASP A 101 -1.19 10.79 4.50
CA ASP A 101 -1.74 11.62 5.59
C ASP A 101 -0.75 12.00 6.68
N LYS A 102 0.50 11.53 6.64
CA LYS A 102 1.56 12.10 7.48
C LYS A 102 2.85 12.14 6.68
N GLY A 103 3.02 13.25 5.96
CA GLY A 103 4.35 13.69 5.59
C GLY A 103 5.28 13.65 6.81
N THR A 104 6.58 13.59 6.57
CA THR A 104 7.56 13.76 7.64
C THR A 104 7.26 15.04 8.42
N TYR A 105 7.73 15.15 9.68
CA TYR A 105 7.44 16.26 10.61
C TYR A 105 7.78 17.68 10.09
N LEU A 106 8.22 17.82 8.83
CA LEU A 106 8.56 19.06 8.15
C LEU A 106 7.81 19.27 6.82
N ASP A 107 6.96 18.33 6.41
CA ASP A 107 6.32 18.37 5.08
C ASP A 107 5.07 19.27 5.06
N SER A 108 4.44 19.53 6.22
CA SER A 108 3.33 20.49 6.28
C SER A 108 3.80 21.87 6.74
N GLY A 109 3.30 22.91 6.08
CA GLY A 109 3.58 24.31 6.47
C GLY A 109 3.08 24.67 7.88
N LYS A 110 2.25 23.82 8.50
CA LYS A 110 1.82 23.93 9.89
C LYS A 110 2.92 23.44 10.84
N ASP A 111 3.55 22.31 10.53
CA ASP A 111 4.61 21.72 11.36
C ASP A 111 5.86 22.62 11.39
N ILE A 112 6.16 23.30 10.28
CA ILE A 112 7.23 24.29 10.22
C ILE A 112 6.98 25.45 11.21
N LYS A 113 5.74 25.91 11.33
CA LYS A 113 5.40 26.99 12.28
C LYS A 113 5.54 26.54 13.74
N GLU A 114 5.14 25.31 14.05
CA GLU A 114 5.32 24.72 15.38
C GLU A 114 6.81 24.59 15.74
N LEU A 115 7.65 24.21 14.77
CA LEU A 115 9.10 24.17 14.95
C LEU A 115 9.67 25.56 15.29
N TYR A 116 9.32 26.61 14.54
CA TYR A 116 9.77 27.97 14.84
C TYR A 116 9.29 28.45 16.21
N ALA A 117 8.06 28.13 16.60
CA ALA A 117 7.54 28.46 17.93
C ALA A 117 8.36 27.80 19.04
N LEU A 118 8.76 26.53 18.85
CA LEU A 118 9.61 25.81 19.78
C LEU A 118 11.01 26.45 19.91
N PHE A 119 11.61 26.84 18.78
CA PHE A 119 12.89 27.55 18.79
C PHE A 119 12.82 28.89 19.53
N ILE A 120 11.77 29.68 19.29
CA ILE A 120 11.57 30.97 19.98
C ILE A 120 11.37 30.74 21.48
N PHE A 121 10.57 29.74 21.86
CA PHE A 121 10.35 29.39 23.26
C PHE A 121 11.65 29.03 23.97
N PHE A 122 12.48 28.15 23.38
CA PHE A 122 13.77 27.79 23.97
C PHE A 122 14.75 28.97 24.01
N ALA A 123 14.78 29.82 22.98
CA ALA A 123 15.62 31.01 22.99
C ALA A 123 15.23 31.99 24.11
N MET A 124 13.93 32.19 24.34
CA MET A 124 13.44 33.01 25.46
C MET A 124 13.70 32.35 26.81
N TYR A 125 13.52 31.03 26.89
CA TYR A 125 13.81 30.26 28.09
C TYR A 125 15.30 30.37 28.48
N ASP A 126 16.21 30.14 27.55
CA ASP A 126 17.66 30.26 27.76
C ASP A 126 18.06 31.70 28.14
N TYR A 127 17.43 32.70 27.51
CA TYR A 127 17.65 34.10 27.88
C TYR A 127 17.23 34.36 29.34
N SER A 128 16.01 33.94 29.72
CA SER A 128 15.51 34.11 31.08
C SER A 128 16.35 33.36 32.14
N LEU A 129 16.89 32.19 31.77
CA LEU A 129 17.78 31.42 32.63
C LEU A 129 19.11 32.14 32.82
N SER A 130 19.66 32.72 31.74
CA SER A 130 20.92 33.48 31.79
C SER A 130 20.79 34.76 32.62
N GLU A 131 19.67 35.45 32.56
CA GLU A 131 19.38 36.65 33.34
C GLU A 131 19.29 36.33 34.84
N SER A 132 18.62 35.22 35.20
CA SER A 132 18.53 34.73 36.59
C SER A 132 19.86 34.30 37.22
N LEU A 133 20.87 33.99 36.39
CA LEU A 133 22.22 33.64 36.83
C LEU A 133 23.14 34.86 36.96
N VAL A 134 22.82 35.97 36.28
CA VAL A 134 23.58 37.24 36.35
C VAL A 134 23.14 38.10 37.54
N GLU A 135 21.91 37.93 38.04
CA GLU A 135 21.39 38.63 39.23
C GLU A 135 21.79 38.00 40.60
N LYS A 136 22.68 36.99 40.61
CA LYS A 136 23.27 36.41 41.84
C LYS A 136 24.73 36.84 42.02
#